data_AF-A0A550I3R0-F1
#
_entry.id   AF-A0A550I3R0-F1
#
_cell.length_a   1.000
_cell.length_b   1.000
_cell.length_c   1.000
_cell.angle_alpha   90.00
_cell.angle_beta   90.00
_cell.angle_gamma   90.00
#
_symmetry.space_group_name_H-M   'P 1'
#
loop_
_entity.id
_entity.type
_entity.pdbx_description
1 polymer ?
#
loop_
_entity_poly.entity_id
_entity_poly.type
_entity_poly.pdbx_seq_one_letter_code
_entity_poly.pdbx_strand_id
1 'polypeptide(L)'
;MKKLLIGGLSALCLFISNPMTGQEEDKVNYSKEELKFSKMDASPMDLALYRDKNDMAVARVIYSRPQKRNREIFGKLIPYGEIWRTGANEATELTLYQDMKVADATVKAGTYTLYTIPGEKEWTVILNNKTNTWGAYEYSAKEDKVRIKVPVRKAPNTIESLSMAFQESGKGADLLIGWDDSYVKVPFQSMK
;
A
#
# COMPACT_ATOMS: atom_id res chain seq x y z
N MET A 1 -43.67 -42.21 -41.80
CA MET A 1 -42.82 -42.21 -43.01
C MET A 1 -43.04 -40.91 -43.78
N LYS A 2 -41.95 -40.35 -44.32
CA LYS A 2 -41.80 -39.15 -45.18
C LYS A 2 -41.37 -37.86 -44.46
N LYS A 3 -40.20 -37.42 -44.92
CA LYS A 3 -39.39 -36.24 -44.61
C LYS A 3 -40.09 -34.95 -45.08
N LEU A 4 -39.76 -33.79 -44.50
CA LEU A 4 -39.08 -32.71 -45.24
C LEU A 4 -38.58 -31.59 -44.32
N LEU A 5 -37.34 -31.16 -44.59
CA LEU A 5 -36.67 -29.99 -44.04
C LEU A 5 -37.32 -28.68 -44.52
N ILE A 6 -37.34 -27.65 -43.66
CA ILE A 6 -37.09 -26.22 -43.96
C ILE A 6 -36.53 -25.66 -42.65
N GLY A 7 -35.24 -25.31 -42.54
CA GLY A 7 -34.70 -24.05 -43.05
C GLY A 7 -34.48 -23.08 -41.89
N GLY A 8 -33.61 -23.44 -40.94
CA GLY A 8 -33.23 -22.57 -39.83
C GLY A 8 -32.24 -21.52 -40.30
N LEU A 9 -32.74 -20.32 -40.54
CA LEU A 9 -31.96 -19.13 -40.91
C LEU A 9 -30.96 -18.82 -39.78
N SER A 10 -29.68 -19.09 -40.03
CA SER A 10 -28.60 -18.70 -39.11
C SER A 10 -28.44 -17.18 -39.20
N ALA A 11 -28.98 -16.46 -38.22
CA ALA A 11 -28.70 -15.06 -38.02
C ALA A 11 -27.28 -14.94 -37.48
N LEU A 12 -26.31 -14.83 -38.41
CA LEU A 12 -24.94 -14.47 -38.10
C LEU A 12 -24.94 -12.98 -37.69
N CYS A 13 -25.16 -12.71 -36.41
CA CYS A 13 -24.90 -11.39 -35.81
C CYS A 13 -23.39 -11.16 -35.84
N LEU A 14 -22.91 -10.53 -36.91
CA LEU A 14 -21.61 -9.88 -36.94
C LEU A 14 -21.65 -8.73 -35.92
N PHE A 15 -21.16 -8.99 -34.72
CA PHE A 15 -20.78 -7.93 -33.80
C PHE A 15 -19.58 -7.21 -34.39
N ILE A 16 -19.85 -6.12 -35.11
CA ILE A 16 -18.82 -5.17 -35.51
C ILE A 16 -18.43 -4.44 -34.23
N SER A 17 -17.41 -4.94 -33.52
CA SER A 17 -16.80 -4.18 -32.44
C SER A 17 -16.09 -2.99 -33.06
N ASN A 18 -16.69 -1.81 -33.03
CA ASN A 18 -15.91 -0.60 -33.21
C ASN A 18 -14.88 -0.57 -32.08
N PRO A 19 -13.57 -0.48 -32.37
CA PRO A 19 -12.61 -0.21 -31.32
C PRO A 19 -12.97 1.16 -30.75
N MET A 20 -13.39 1.18 -29.49
CA MET A 20 -13.53 2.42 -28.73
C MET A 20 -12.11 2.94 -28.47
N THR A 21 -11.52 3.61 -29.45
CA THR A 21 -10.32 4.42 -29.24
C THR A 21 -10.74 5.60 -28.36
N GLY A 22 -10.45 5.50 -27.06
CA GLY A 22 -10.81 6.48 -26.03
C GLY A 22 -10.02 7.79 -26.08
N GLN A 23 -9.67 8.26 -27.27
CA GLN A 23 -9.15 9.61 -27.48
C GLN A 23 -9.98 10.23 -28.60
N GLU A 24 -11.00 11.01 -28.24
CA GLU A 24 -11.41 12.09 -29.13
C GLU A 24 -10.21 13.04 -29.24
N GLU A 25 -9.82 13.40 -30.47
CA GLU A 25 -8.89 14.50 -30.66
C GLU A 25 -9.57 15.78 -30.15
N ASP A 26 -9.24 16.16 -28.91
CA ASP A 26 -9.60 17.47 -28.39
C ASP A 26 -9.00 18.52 -29.34
N LYS A 27 -9.84 19.13 -30.19
CA LYS A 27 -9.48 20.29 -31.03
C LYS A 27 -9.31 21.56 -30.20
N VAL A 28 -8.92 21.42 -28.94
CA VAL A 28 -8.61 22.50 -28.02
C VAL A 28 -7.09 22.61 -28.00
N ASN A 29 -6.57 23.62 -28.71
CA ASN A 29 -5.18 24.03 -28.56
C ASN A 29 -5.03 24.65 -27.17
N TYR A 30 -4.82 23.82 -26.15
CA TYR A 30 -4.42 24.30 -24.83
C TYR A 30 -3.14 25.09 -25.02
N SER A 31 -3.19 26.39 -24.74
CA SER A 31 -1.97 27.16 -24.63
C SER A 31 -1.13 26.56 -23.49
N LYS A 32 0.20 26.62 -23.59
CA LYS A 32 1.13 26.06 -22.60
C LYS A 32 0.88 26.59 -21.16
N GLU A 33 0.07 27.63 -21.03
CA GLU A 33 -0.29 28.33 -19.79
C GLU A 33 -1.57 27.77 -19.11
N GLU A 34 -2.38 26.96 -19.81
CA GLU A 34 -3.65 26.40 -19.29
C GLU A 34 -3.48 25.02 -18.64
N LEU A 35 -2.45 24.25 -19.01
CA LEU A 35 -2.13 22.95 -18.40
C LEU A 35 -1.26 23.13 -17.14
N LYS A 36 -1.91 23.29 -15.98
CA LYS A 36 -1.23 23.46 -14.68
C LYS A 36 -1.16 22.15 -13.90
N PHE A 37 -0.17 21.31 -14.22
CA PHE A 37 0.20 20.19 -13.35
C PHE A 37 0.86 20.70 -12.07
N SER A 38 0.59 20.05 -10.95
CA SER A 38 1.34 20.27 -9.71
C SER A 38 2.80 19.84 -9.89
N LYS A 39 3.71 20.51 -9.19
CA LYS A 39 5.08 20.01 -9.02
C LYS A 39 5.07 18.70 -8.23
N MET A 40 6.13 17.89 -8.40
CA MET A 40 6.33 16.68 -7.59
C MET A 40 6.28 17.00 -6.09
N ASP A 41 5.57 16.17 -5.33
CA ASP A 41 5.49 16.31 -3.88
C ASP A 41 6.87 16.08 -3.23
N ALA A 42 7.14 16.77 -2.12
CA ALA A 42 8.41 16.62 -1.40
C ALA A 42 8.54 15.25 -0.70
N SER A 43 7.40 14.61 -0.42
CA SER A 43 7.23 13.28 0.13
C SER A 43 6.30 12.49 -0.81
N PRO A 44 6.77 12.12 -2.02
CA PRO A 44 5.92 11.49 -3.01
C PRO A 44 5.30 10.20 -2.47
N MET A 45 4.08 9.92 -2.91
CA MET A 45 3.40 8.68 -2.60
C MET A 45 3.99 7.54 -3.44
N ASP A 46 4.17 6.39 -2.82
CA ASP A 46 4.71 5.18 -3.41
C ASP A 46 3.87 3.96 -3.01
N LEU A 47 4.09 2.85 -3.70
CA LEU A 47 3.34 1.61 -3.56
C LEU A 47 4.30 0.43 -3.46
N ALA A 48 4.18 -0.33 -2.38
CA ALA A 48 4.79 -1.65 -2.25
C ALA A 48 3.72 -2.73 -2.44
N LEU A 49 3.94 -3.66 -3.36
CA LEU A 49 3.00 -4.76 -3.65
C LEU A 49 3.69 -6.10 -3.42
N TYR A 50 3.04 -6.96 -2.62
CA TYR A 50 3.40 -8.36 -2.49
C TYR A 50 2.47 -9.23 -3.32
N ARG A 51 3.07 -10.10 -4.13
CA ARG A 51 2.39 -11.14 -4.90
C ARG A 51 2.89 -12.51 -4.46
N ASP A 52 2.02 -13.51 -4.45
CA ASP A 52 2.43 -14.87 -4.19
C ASP A 52 3.11 -15.53 -5.40
N LYS A 53 3.51 -16.80 -5.25
CA LYS A 53 4.14 -17.61 -6.30
C LYS A 53 3.28 -17.79 -7.57
N ASN A 54 1.98 -17.50 -7.51
CA ASN A 54 1.07 -17.56 -8.65
C ASN A 54 0.80 -16.17 -9.24
N ASP A 55 1.60 -15.18 -8.87
CA ASP A 55 1.47 -13.76 -9.24
C ASP A 55 0.17 -13.09 -8.73
N MET A 56 -0.52 -13.71 -7.77
CA MET A 56 -1.73 -13.14 -7.17
C MET A 56 -1.36 -12.08 -6.14
N ALA A 57 -1.98 -10.91 -6.21
CA ALA A 57 -1.79 -9.87 -5.20
C ALA A 57 -2.26 -10.33 -3.81
N VAL A 58 -1.40 -10.22 -2.82
CA VAL A 58 -1.67 -10.65 -1.43
C VAL A 58 -1.77 -9.48 -0.48
N ALA A 59 -0.84 -8.53 -0.57
CA ALA A 59 -0.83 -7.33 0.26
C ALA A 59 -0.28 -6.15 -0.52
N ARG A 60 -0.77 -4.95 -0.21
CA ARG A 60 -0.31 -3.69 -0.79
C ARG A 60 -0.17 -2.65 0.31
N VAL A 61 0.90 -1.87 0.27
CA VAL A 61 1.05 -0.66 1.09
C VAL A 61 1.14 0.56 0.19
N ILE A 62 0.33 1.58 0.46
CA ILE A 62 0.43 2.90 -0.13
C ILE A 62 0.90 3.86 0.95
N TYR A 63 2.00 4.57 0.70
CA TYR A 63 2.65 5.40 1.71
C TYR A 63 3.42 6.55 1.06
N SER A 64 3.52 7.67 1.77
CA SER A 64 4.36 8.80 1.36
C SER A 64 5.80 8.59 1.82
N ARG A 65 6.76 9.09 1.02
CA ARG A 65 8.20 8.89 1.22
C ARG A 65 8.94 10.17 1.65
N PRO A 66 8.77 10.64 2.90
CA PRO A 66 9.55 11.78 3.38
C PRO A 66 11.05 11.51 3.31
N GLN A 67 11.80 12.55 2.95
CA GLN A 67 13.24 12.51 2.77
C GLN A 67 13.97 12.87 4.07
N LYS A 68 15.08 12.20 4.37
CA LYS A 68 15.90 12.45 5.56
C LYS A 68 16.47 13.85 5.56
N ARG A 69 17.10 14.26 4.45
CA ARG A 69 17.70 15.60 4.24
C ARG A 69 18.67 15.98 5.36
N ASN A 70 19.60 15.09 5.71
CA ASN A 70 20.59 15.27 6.79
C ASN A 70 19.98 15.51 8.19
N ARG A 71 18.68 15.27 8.38
CA ARG A 71 18.05 15.32 9.71
C ARG A 71 18.30 14.02 10.46
N GLU A 72 18.28 14.10 11.77
CA GLU A 72 18.09 12.93 12.64
C GLU A 72 16.60 12.61 12.70
N ILE A 73 16.25 11.36 12.39
CA ILE A 73 14.85 10.97 12.24
C ILE A 73 14.25 10.55 13.56
N PHE A 74 14.65 9.40 14.10
CA PHE A 74 14.05 8.83 15.28
C PHE A 74 14.63 9.46 16.55
N GLY A 75 13.75 9.85 17.48
CA GLY A 75 14.11 10.60 18.69
C GLY A 75 14.20 12.11 18.52
N LYS A 76 14.15 12.63 17.28
CA LYS A 76 14.04 14.08 16.99
C LYS A 76 12.85 14.42 16.12
N LEU A 77 12.92 14.14 14.81
CA LEU A 77 11.82 14.44 13.89
C LEU A 77 10.58 13.61 14.22
N ILE A 78 10.79 12.32 14.49
CA ILE A 78 9.78 11.37 14.95
C ILE A 78 10.12 11.03 16.40
N PRO A 79 9.45 11.63 17.39
CA PRO A 79 9.70 11.36 18.80
C PRO A 79 9.45 9.89 19.14
N TYR A 80 10.27 9.35 20.04
CA TYR A 80 10.02 8.01 20.57
C TYR A 80 8.81 8.00 21.49
N GLY A 81 8.07 6.88 21.48
CA GLY A 81 6.88 6.69 22.32
C GLY A 81 5.62 7.37 21.81
N GLU A 82 5.70 8.12 20.71
CA GLU A 82 4.57 8.85 20.12
C GLU A 82 3.98 8.11 18.91
N ILE A 83 2.66 8.25 18.74
CA ILE A 83 1.96 7.67 17.58
C ILE A 83 2.33 8.42 16.30
N TRP A 84 2.73 7.67 15.29
CA TRP A 84 3.15 8.19 13.99
C TRP A 84 2.35 7.55 12.88
N ARG A 85 1.96 8.36 11.89
CA ARG A 85 1.26 7.95 10.67
C ARG A 85 2.10 7.05 9.74
N THR A 86 3.36 6.77 10.11
CA THR A 86 4.32 5.95 9.37
C THR A 86 4.52 6.44 7.93
N GLY A 87 4.64 7.76 7.78
CA GLY A 87 4.62 8.45 6.49
C GLY A 87 4.57 9.97 6.67
N ALA A 88 4.21 10.67 5.60
CA ALA A 88 3.93 12.11 5.55
C ALA A 88 2.63 12.35 4.77
N ASN A 89 2.01 13.52 4.92
CA ASN A 89 0.71 13.84 4.32
C ASN A 89 -0.38 12.84 4.80
N GLU A 90 -0.89 11.98 3.93
CA GLU A 90 -1.86 10.93 4.27
C GLU A 90 -1.24 9.83 5.17
N ALA A 91 -2.06 9.20 6.01
CA ALA A 91 -1.62 8.05 6.77
C ALA A 91 -1.39 6.84 5.85
N THR A 92 -0.39 6.02 6.18
CA THR A 92 -0.05 4.84 5.37
C THR A 92 -1.20 3.84 5.38
N GLU A 93 -1.60 3.37 4.20
CA GLU A 93 -2.66 2.38 4.02
C GLU A 93 -2.10 1.02 3.66
N LEU A 94 -2.51 -0.01 4.40
CA LEU A 94 -2.23 -1.41 4.13
C LEU A 94 -3.53 -2.09 3.65
N THR A 95 -3.54 -2.61 2.43
CA THR A 95 -4.59 -3.49 1.94
C THR A 95 -4.11 -4.94 1.98
N LEU A 96 -4.90 -5.81 2.62
CA LEU A 96 -4.76 -7.27 2.58
C LEU A 96 -5.85 -7.85 1.66
N TYR A 97 -5.46 -8.58 0.63
CA TYR A 97 -6.40 -9.17 -0.34
C TYR A 97 -6.90 -10.56 0.07
N GLN A 98 -6.34 -11.11 1.13
CA GLN A 98 -6.79 -12.34 1.77
C GLN A 98 -6.54 -12.24 3.28
N ASP A 99 -7.19 -13.12 4.05
CA ASP A 99 -6.90 -13.25 5.48
C ASP A 99 -5.43 -13.62 5.69
N MET A 100 -4.76 -12.92 6.61
CA MET A 100 -3.36 -13.13 6.94
C MET A 100 -3.16 -13.22 8.44
N LYS A 101 -2.13 -13.95 8.86
CA LYS A 101 -1.64 -13.93 10.23
C LYS A 101 -0.57 -12.85 10.36
N VAL A 102 -0.81 -11.89 11.25
CA VAL A 102 0.09 -10.77 11.55
C VAL A 102 0.61 -10.97 12.96
N ALA A 103 1.87 -11.38 13.07
CA ALA A 103 2.43 -11.99 14.29
C ALA A 103 1.53 -13.14 14.79
N ASP A 104 0.84 -12.99 15.91
CA ASP A 104 -0.05 -14.01 16.50
C ASP A 104 -1.55 -13.77 16.24
N ALA A 105 -1.89 -12.66 15.58
CA ALA A 105 -3.29 -12.29 15.34
C ALA A 105 -3.73 -12.64 13.91
N THR A 106 -4.94 -13.16 13.78
CA THR A 106 -5.61 -13.30 12.48
C THR A 106 -6.25 -11.98 12.08
N VAL A 107 -5.81 -11.44 10.93
CA VAL A 107 -6.33 -10.22 10.32
C VAL A 107 -7.09 -10.60 9.06
N LYS A 108 -8.31 -10.08 8.94
CA LYS A 108 -9.17 -10.35 7.79
C LYS A 108 -8.68 -9.57 6.57
N ALA A 109 -9.04 -10.04 5.38
CA ALA A 109 -8.90 -9.24 4.18
C ALA A 109 -9.61 -7.88 4.37
N GLY A 110 -8.98 -6.80 3.91
CA GLY A 110 -9.47 -5.45 4.12
C GLY A 110 -8.37 -4.40 4.00
N THR A 111 -8.76 -3.13 4.08
CA THR A 111 -7.82 -2.00 4.13
C THR A 111 -7.77 -1.45 5.55
N TYR A 112 -6.57 -1.18 6.02
CA TYR A 112 -6.26 -0.70 7.36
C TYR A 112 -5.30 0.48 7.27
N THR A 113 -5.35 1.37 8.25
CA THR A 113 -4.29 2.36 8.44
C THR A 113 -3.15 1.73 9.25
N LEU A 114 -1.92 1.93 8.80
CA LEU A 114 -0.69 1.47 9.44
C LEU A 114 -0.07 2.60 10.27
N TYR A 115 -0.30 2.55 11.58
CA TYR A 115 0.40 3.42 12.52
C TYR A 115 1.60 2.70 13.13
N THR A 116 2.56 3.50 13.60
CA THR A 116 3.69 3.02 14.38
C THR A 116 3.89 3.88 15.62
N ILE A 117 4.43 3.29 16.67
CA ILE A 117 5.01 4.00 17.81
C ILE A 117 6.48 3.61 17.84
N PRO A 118 7.38 4.43 17.28
CA PRO A 118 8.80 4.16 17.29
C PRO A 118 9.35 4.18 18.72
N GLY A 119 10.28 3.27 19.00
CA GLY A 119 11.11 3.24 20.20
C GLY A 119 12.54 2.90 19.82
N GLU A 120 13.48 3.03 20.78
CA GLU A 120 14.90 2.80 20.51
C GLU A 120 15.22 1.34 20.17
N LYS A 121 14.54 0.39 20.84
CA LYS A 121 14.81 -1.06 20.71
C LYS A 121 13.73 -1.81 19.94
N GLU A 122 12.51 -1.30 19.98
CA GLU A 122 11.35 -1.91 19.35
C GLU A 122 10.39 -0.83 18.87
N TRP A 123 9.66 -1.12 17.80
CA TRP A 123 8.51 -0.33 17.39
C TRP A 123 7.25 -1.09 17.72
N THR A 124 6.21 -0.36 18.12
CA THR A 124 4.86 -0.90 18.13
C THR A 124 4.22 -0.61 16.77
N VAL A 125 3.85 -1.65 16.03
CA VAL A 125 3.14 -1.53 14.74
C VAL A 125 1.66 -1.83 14.98
N ILE A 126 0.80 -0.99 14.41
CA ILE A 126 -0.63 -0.97 14.67
C ILE A 126 -1.38 -1.00 13.33
N LEU A 127 -2.31 -1.94 13.20
CA LEU A 127 -3.32 -1.93 12.15
C LEU A 127 -4.62 -1.40 12.72
N ASN A 128 -5.13 -0.31 12.15
CA ASN A 128 -6.30 0.41 12.65
C ASN A 128 -7.41 0.40 11.59
N ASN A 129 -8.67 0.22 12.02
CA ASN A 129 -9.82 0.09 11.11
C ASN A 129 -10.24 1.43 10.47
N LYS A 130 -9.86 2.57 11.06
CA LYS A 130 -10.18 3.89 10.51
C LYS A 130 -9.20 4.21 9.37
N THR A 131 -9.71 4.26 8.14
CA THR A 131 -8.96 4.56 6.90
C THR A 131 -9.13 6.01 6.45
N ASN A 132 -8.40 6.44 5.42
CA ASN A 132 -8.43 7.80 4.88
C ASN A 132 -8.19 8.90 5.93
N THR A 133 -7.26 8.68 6.85
CA THR A 133 -6.93 9.65 7.90
C THR A 133 -5.73 10.51 7.51
N TRP A 134 -5.69 11.74 8.01
CA TRP A 134 -4.57 12.65 7.77
C TRP A 134 -3.39 12.46 8.74
N GLY A 135 -3.45 11.42 9.57
CA GLY A 135 -2.37 10.99 10.45
C GLY A 135 -2.78 10.88 11.93
N ALA A 136 -1.80 11.11 12.81
CA ALA A 136 -1.87 10.82 14.24
C ALA A 136 -2.99 11.55 15.01
N TYR A 137 -3.46 12.72 14.54
CA TYR A 137 -4.52 13.49 15.21
C TYR A 137 -5.88 12.78 15.20
N GLU A 138 -6.10 11.93 14.21
CA GLU A 138 -7.34 11.18 14.03
C GLU A 138 -7.28 9.76 14.60
N TYR A 139 -6.13 9.39 15.16
CA TYR A 139 -5.90 8.08 15.72
C TYR A 139 -6.75 7.86 16.98
N SER A 140 -7.31 6.67 17.10
CA SER A 140 -8.02 6.20 18.29
C SER A 140 -7.69 4.74 18.53
N ALA A 141 -7.23 4.42 19.73
CA ALA A 141 -6.90 3.05 20.13
C ALA A 141 -8.11 2.10 20.11
N LYS A 142 -9.34 2.64 20.13
CA LYS A 142 -10.58 1.84 20.01
C LYS A 142 -10.73 1.19 18.64
N GLU A 143 -10.08 1.77 17.63
CA GLU A 143 -10.11 1.27 16.25
C GLU A 143 -8.96 0.30 15.95
N ASP A 144 -8.10 0.02 16.93
CA ASP A 144 -6.97 -0.89 16.74
C ASP A 144 -7.45 -2.33 16.54
N LYS A 145 -7.09 -2.91 15.40
CA LYS A 145 -7.33 -4.32 15.10
C LYS A 145 -6.21 -5.21 15.61
N VAL A 146 -4.97 -4.77 15.44
CA VAL A 146 -3.76 -5.47 15.88
C VAL A 146 -2.74 -4.47 16.37
N ARG A 147 -2.05 -4.81 17.46
CA ARG A 147 -0.90 -4.09 17.98
C ARG A 147 0.21 -5.10 18.26
N ILE A 148 1.36 -4.93 17.61
CA ILE A 148 2.49 -5.88 17.72
C ILE A 148 3.79 -5.12 17.95
N LYS A 149 4.68 -5.71 18.73
CA LYS A 149 6.03 -5.18 18.95
C LYS A 149 7.01 -5.90 18.06
N VAL A 150 7.84 -5.14 17.35
CA VAL A 150 8.87 -5.67 16.46
C VAL A 150 10.22 -5.01 16.77
N PRO A 151 11.33 -5.77 16.78
CA PRO A 151 12.63 -5.23 17.13
C PRO A 151 13.14 -4.27 16.05
N VAL A 152 13.77 -3.18 16.49
CA VAL A 152 14.53 -2.27 15.62
C VAL A 152 15.82 -2.95 15.21
N ARG A 153 16.18 -2.78 13.93
CA ARG A 153 17.39 -3.33 13.33
C ARG A 153 18.17 -2.20 12.68
N LYS A 154 19.50 -2.31 12.73
CA LYS A 154 20.39 -1.39 12.04
C LYS A 154 20.44 -1.71 10.54
N ALA A 155 20.19 -0.71 9.70
CA ALA A 155 20.33 -0.80 8.27
C ALA A 155 21.82 -0.84 7.88
N PRO A 156 22.20 -1.59 6.83
CA PRO A 156 23.59 -1.65 6.38
C PRO A 156 24.07 -0.34 5.74
N ASN A 157 23.15 0.45 5.19
CA ASN A 157 23.38 1.76 4.61
C ASN A 157 22.28 2.71 5.07
N THR A 158 22.56 4.03 5.09
CA THR A 158 21.55 5.04 5.37
C THR A 158 20.43 5.01 4.33
N ILE A 159 19.20 4.93 4.82
CA ILE A 159 17.98 4.95 4.01
C ILE A 159 17.52 6.41 3.91
N GLU A 160 17.83 7.06 2.79
CA GLU A 160 17.58 8.50 2.60
C GLU A 160 16.10 8.87 2.55
N SER A 161 15.23 7.99 2.06
CA SER A 161 13.78 8.20 2.01
C SER A 161 13.09 7.11 2.79
N LEU A 162 12.06 7.43 3.59
CA LEU A 162 11.21 6.38 4.16
C LEU A 162 10.82 5.40 3.05
N SER A 163 11.08 4.13 3.30
CA SER A 163 10.95 3.07 2.30
C SER A 163 10.27 1.87 2.93
N MET A 164 9.35 1.28 2.17
CA MET A 164 8.68 0.05 2.51
C MET A 164 8.83 -0.96 1.37
N ALA A 165 9.04 -2.21 1.73
CA ALA A 165 9.16 -3.30 0.78
C ALA A 165 8.66 -4.60 1.41
N PHE A 166 8.13 -5.50 0.59
CA PHE A 166 7.84 -6.85 1.03
C PHE A 166 9.02 -7.76 0.69
N GLN A 167 9.47 -8.54 1.67
CA GLN A 167 10.49 -9.57 1.52
C GLN A 167 9.86 -10.93 1.79
N GLU A 168 9.89 -11.85 0.83
CA GLU A 168 9.36 -13.21 1.03
C GLU A 168 9.97 -13.88 2.27
N SER A 169 9.11 -14.53 3.06
CA SER A 169 9.46 -15.13 4.34
C SER A 169 8.51 -16.28 4.67
N GLY A 170 9.03 -17.51 4.68
CA GLY A 170 8.26 -18.72 4.99
C GLY A 170 7.02 -18.88 4.09
N LYS A 171 5.82 -18.82 4.69
CA LYS A 171 4.52 -18.92 4.00
C LYS A 171 3.93 -17.56 3.58
N GLY A 172 4.70 -16.48 3.62
CA GLY A 172 4.23 -15.15 3.31
C GLY A 172 5.37 -14.18 3.06
N ALA A 173 5.27 -12.98 3.61
CA ALA A 173 6.30 -11.96 3.48
C ALA A 173 6.43 -11.13 4.76
N ASP A 174 7.64 -10.64 5.00
CA ASP A 174 7.90 -9.59 5.97
C ASP A 174 7.69 -8.23 5.27
N LEU A 175 6.86 -7.37 5.84
CA LEU A 175 6.85 -5.95 5.48
C LEU A 175 8.04 -5.28 6.18
N LEU A 176 9.00 -4.82 5.39
CA LEU A 176 10.11 -4.00 5.84
C LEU A 176 9.65 -2.54 5.86
N ILE A 177 9.94 -1.84 6.96
CA ILE A 177 9.73 -0.39 7.08
C ILE A 177 11.05 0.20 7.55
N GLY A 178 11.67 1.05 6.74
CA GLY A 178 13.01 1.59 7.02
C GLY A 178 13.15 3.06 6.68
N TRP A 179 13.87 3.78 7.54
CA TRP A 179 14.28 5.17 7.32
C TRP A 179 15.52 5.46 8.15
N ASP A 180 16.41 6.34 7.68
CA ASP A 180 17.70 6.58 8.35
C ASP A 180 18.53 5.30 8.46
N ASP A 181 19.19 5.06 9.59
CA ASP A 181 20.00 3.88 9.86
C ASP A 181 19.20 2.71 10.47
N SER A 182 17.86 2.79 10.45
CA SER A 182 16.99 1.91 11.21
C SER A 182 15.87 1.31 10.36
N TYR A 183 15.53 0.05 10.60
CA TYR A 183 14.37 -0.59 10.00
C TYR A 183 13.75 -1.64 10.93
N VAL A 184 12.48 -1.96 10.68
CA VAL A 184 11.76 -3.06 11.35
C VAL A 184 11.23 -4.07 10.33
N LYS A 185 10.93 -5.28 10.80
CA LYS A 185 10.30 -6.35 10.01
C LYS A 185 8.97 -6.72 10.65
N VAL A 186 7.90 -6.67 9.87
CA VAL A 186 6.55 -7.03 10.30
C VAL A 186 6.12 -8.31 9.58
N PRO A 187 5.98 -9.45 10.28
CA PRO A 187 5.68 -10.72 9.63
C PRO A 187 4.20 -10.81 9.23
N PHE A 188 3.96 -11.03 7.94
CA PHE A 188 2.65 -11.35 7.37
C PHE A 188 2.69 -12.76 6.78
N GLN A 189 2.02 -13.71 7.43
CA GLN A 189 1.96 -15.09 6.98
C GLN A 189 0.63 -15.37 6.29
N SER A 190 0.67 -16.09 5.17
CA SER A 190 -0.57 -16.64 4.60
C SER A 190 -1.15 -17.68 5.54
N MET A 191 -2.48 -17.74 5.59
CA MET A 191 -3.21 -18.76 6.35
C MET A 191 -3.40 -20.08 5.59
N LYS A 192 -2.98 -20.15 4.32
CA LYS A 192 -3.11 -21.33 3.46
C LYS A 192 -1.88 -22.23 3.53
#